data_AF-A0A0N5AHA3-F1
#
_entry.id   AF-A0A0N5AHA3-F1
#
_cell.length_a   1.000
_cell.length_b   1.000
_cell.length_c   1.000
_cell.angle_alpha   90.00
_cell.angle_beta   90.00
_cell.angle_gamma   90.00
#
_symmetry.space_group_name_H-M   'P 1'
#
loop_
_entity.id
_entity.type
_entity.pdbx_description
1 polymer ?
#
loop_
_entity_poly.entity_id
_entity_poly.type
_entity_poly.pdbx_seq_one_letter_code
_entity_poly.pdbx_strand_id
1 'polypeptide(L)'
;MIAEWSITDSSMKCYAVNACLVPIAWVFGKSVITVEGIETEPKFKLLRQELRKLHGTRCGYCDSGFVMSMYSLLRENHDPSVADIEDAIEGNMCRCSGYRPILETFYKFSPSYKSSVTLCNGCKNRDQHLKCTRNDDRRLEARNMASEHHCSSDSERNVS
;
A
#
# COMPACT_ATOMS: atom_id res chain seq x y z
N MET A 1 12.36 -11.44 0.31
CA MET A 1 13.35 -10.34 0.24
C MET A 1 14.72 -10.96 0.07
N ILE A 2 15.59 -10.30 -0.69
CA ILE A 2 16.98 -10.71 -0.87
C ILE A 2 17.85 -9.63 -0.26
N ALA A 3 18.85 -10.05 0.50
CA ALA A 3 19.90 -9.18 1.02
C ALA A 3 21.24 -9.59 0.39
N GLU A 4 21.96 -8.61 -0.15
CA GLU A 4 23.26 -8.81 -0.76
C GLU A 4 24.23 -7.67 -0.44
N TRP A 5 25.52 -8.00 -0.45
CA TRP A 5 26.57 -7.02 -0.23
C TRP A 5 26.95 -6.33 -1.55
N SER A 6 26.76 -5.01 -1.62
CA SER A 6 27.24 -4.17 -2.73
C SER A 6 28.72 -3.85 -2.51
N ILE A 7 29.58 -4.33 -3.41
CA ILE A 7 31.02 -4.04 -3.38
C ILE A 7 31.27 -2.55 -3.67
N THR A 8 30.51 -1.98 -4.61
CA THR A 8 30.67 -0.58 -5.02
C THR A 8 30.34 0.39 -3.89
N ASP A 9 29.24 0.14 -3.18
CA ASP A 9 28.78 1.04 -2.10
C ASP A 9 29.31 0.65 -0.72
N SER A 10 30.06 -0.46 -0.63
CA SER A 10 30.51 -1.06 0.63
C SER A 10 29.38 -1.16 1.67
N SER A 11 28.19 -1.56 1.22
CA SER A 11 26.97 -1.60 2.03
C SER A 11 26.08 -2.78 1.71
N MET A 12 25.24 -3.16 2.66
CA MET A 12 24.21 -4.18 2.48
C MET A 12 23.00 -3.57 1.78
N LYS A 13 22.52 -4.22 0.72
CA LYS A 13 21.30 -3.85 -0.01
C LYS A 13 20.24 -4.91 0.19
N CYS A 14 19.04 -4.49 0.55
CA CYS A 14 17.87 -5.33 0.76
C CYS A 14 16.73 -4.92 -0.19
N TYR A 15 16.16 -5.87 -0.93
CA TYR A 15 15.02 -5.58 -1.81
C TYR A 15 14.05 -6.76 -1.92
N ALA A 16 12.78 -6.44 -2.16
CA ALA A 16 11.75 -7.45 -2.43
C ALA A 16 11.89 -8.00 -3.86
N VAL A 17 11.55 -9.28 -4.04
CA VAL A 17 11.53 -9.96 -5.32
C VAL A 17 10.37 -10.94 -5.39
N ASN A 18 9.89 -11.21 -6.59
CA ASN A 18 8.93 -12.28 -6.85
C ASN A 18 9.65 -13.63 -6.89
N ALA A 19 9.53 -14.40 -5.82
CA ALA A 19 10.24 -15.69 -5.68
C ALA A 19 9.95 -16.67 -6.83
N CYS A 20 8.75 -16.61 -7.44
CA CYS A 20 8.37 -17.46 -8.56
C CYS A 20 9.16 -17.21 -9.85
N LEU A 21 9.82 -16.05 -9.98
CA LEU A 21 10.60 -15.67 -11.16
C LEU A 21 12.11 -15.71 -10.92
N VAL A 22 12.55 -15.98 -9.69
CA VAL A 22 13.97 -15.97 -9.33
C VAL A 22 14.52 -17.40 -9.35
N PRO A 23 15.41 -17.75 -10.30
CA PRO A 23 16.05 -19.05 -10.31
C PRO A 23 16.96 -19.22 -9.09
N ILE A 24 17.02 -20.44 -8.54
CA ILE A 24 17.86 -20.72 -7.36
C ILE A 24 19.36 -20.44 -7.59
N ALA A 25 19.84 -20.60 -8.81
CA ALA A 25 21.23 -20.28 -9.16
C ALA A 25 21.56 -18.78 -8.99
N TRP A 26 20.58 -17.89 -9.11
CA TRP A 26 20.78 -16.45 -9.00
C TRP A 26 21.00 -15.97 -7.56
N VAL A 27 20.53 -16.73 -6.58
CA VAL A 27 20.67 -16.37 -5.16
C VAL A 27 21.96 -16.90 -4.53
N PHE A 28 22.88 -17.46 -5.33
CA PHE A 28 24.19 -17.89 -4.82
C PHE A 28 24.94 -16.73 -4.18
N GLY A 29 25.37 -16.92 -2.92
CA GLY A 29 26.07 -15.89 -2.14
C GLY A 29 25.18 -14.76 -1.61
N LYS A 30 23.85 -14.82 -1.80
CA LYS A 30 22.88 -13.86 -1.27
C LYS A 30 22.10 -14.47 -0.10
N SER A 31 21.53 -13.63 0.75
CA SER A 31 20.65 -14.08 1.83
C SER A 31 19.18 -13.94 1.42
N VAL A 32 18.44 -15.06 1.47
CA VAL A 32 17.00 -15.09 1.19
C VAL A 32 16.24 -15.02 2.51
N ILE A 33 15.36 -14.04 2.63
CA ILE A 33 14.56 -13.79 3.84
C ILE A 33 13.08 -13.84 3.45
N THR A 34 12.34 -14.73 4.10
CA THR A 34 10.89 -14.90 3.94
C THR A 34 10.13 -14.26 5.11
N VAL A 35 8.80 -14.36 5.08
CA VAL A 35 7.92 -13.78 6.10
C VAL A 35 8.15 -14.40 7.47
N GLU A 36 8.46 -15.70 7.52
CA GLU A 36 8.77 -16.47 8.73
C GLU A 36 10.09 -16.00 9.37
N GLY A 37 11.06 -15.62 8.54
CA GLY A 37 12.38 -15.16 8.99
C GLY A 37 12.38 -13.81 9.70
N ILE A 38 11.27 -13.06 9.65
CA ILE A 38 11.13 -11.73 10.27
C ILE A 38 10.02 -11.66 11.32
N GLU A 39 9.45 -12.79 11.73
CA GLU A 39 8.31 -12.80 12.66
C GLU A 39 8.61 -12.16 14.02
N THR A 40 9.86 -12.26 14.48
CA THR A 40 10.31 -11.70 15.75
C THR A 40 10.59 -10.20 15.68
N GLU A 41 10.75 -9.64 14.49
CA GLU A 41 11.15 -8.25 14.26
C GLU A 41 10.05 -7.26 14.72
N PRO A 42 10.38 -6.23 15.52
CA PRO A 42 9.40 -5.25 16.00
C PRO A 42 8.66 -4.54 14.86
N LYS A 43 9.38 -4.14 13.79
CA LYS A 43 8.79 -3.48 12.60
C LYS A 43 7.77 -4.39 11.91
N PHE A 44 8.06 -5.68 11.78
CA PHE A 44 7.15 -6.65 11.18
C PHE A 44 5.87 -6.82 12.01
N LYS A 45 6.01 -6.99 13.32
CA LYS A 45 4.87 -7.09 14.24
C LYS A 45 3.97 -5.87 14.16
N LEU A 46 4.56 -4.67 14.09
CA LEU A 46 3.83 -3.42 13.94
C LEU A 46 3.06 -3.36 12.61
N LEU A 47 3.69 -3.70 11.49
CA LEU A 47 3.04 -3.76 10.17
C LEU A 47 1.82 -4.69 10.18
N ARG A 48 1.98 -5.93 10.66
CA ARG A 48 0.86 -6.88 10.74
C ARG A 48 -0.22 -6.48 11.74
N GLN A 49 0.15 -5.79 12.81
CA GLN A 49 -0.83 -5.29 13.78
C GLN A 49 -1.68 -4.16 13.18
N GLU A 50 -1.05 -3.21 12.49
CA GLU A 50 -1.77 -2.10 11.86
C GLU A 50 -2.67 -2.58 10.70
N LEU A 51 -2.19 -3.54 9.89
CA LEU A 51 -3.01 -4.15 8.82
C LEU A 51 -4.27 -4.82 9.39
N ARG A 52 -4.16 -5.52 10.53
CA ARG A 52 -5.33 -6.10 11.21
C ARG A 52 -6.25 -5.03 11.77
N LYS A 53 -5.72 -3.98 12.39
CA LYS A 53 -6.51 -2.88 12.99
C LYS A 53 -7.34 -2.12 11.96
N LEU A 54 -6.80 -1.89 10.76
CA LEU A 54 -7.48 -1.16 9.69
C LEU A 54 -8.24 -2.07 8.72
N HIS A 55 -8.39 -3.36 9.04
CA HIS A 55 -9.07 -4.33 8.16
C HIS A 55 -8.42 -4.45 6.77
N GLY A 56 -7.10 -4.26 6.68
CA GLY A 56 -6.29 -4.52 5.48
C GLY A 56 -6.18 -6.00 5.15
N THR A 57 -6.33 -6.86 6.16
CA THR A 57 -6.37 -8.33 6.01
C THR A 57 -7.81 -8.86 6.02
N ARG A 58 -8.17 -9.65 5.01
CA ARG A 58 -9.38 -10.51 5.01
C ARG A 58 -8.99 -11.99 4.94
N CYS A 59 -8.85 -12.56 3.74
CA CYS A 59 -8.50 -13.98 3.56
C CYS A 59 -7.05 -14.31 3.94
N GLY A 60 -6.17 -13.30 4.05
CA GLY A 60 -4.78 -13.44 4.50
C GLY A 60 -3.79 -13.97 3.45
N TYR A 61 -4.23 -14.41 2.28
CA TYR A 61 -3.36 -15.03 1.28
C TYR A 61 -2.29 -14.09 0.74
N CYS A 62 -2.65 -12.84 0.45
CA CYS A 62 -1.74 -11.83 -0.09
C CYS A 62 -0.92 -11.10 0.99
N ASP A 63 -1.20 -11.31 2.28
CA ASP A 63 -0.61 -10.52 3.36
C ASP A 63 0.92 -10.63 3.40
N SER A 64 1.46 -11.82 3.17
CA SER A 64 2.91 -12.05 3.18
C SER A 64 3.61 -11.24 2.10
N GLY A 65 3.03 -11.15 0.89
CA GLY A 65 3.57 -10.32 -0.19
C GLY A 65 3.62 -8.84 0.18
N PHE A 66 2.48 -8.28 0.61
CA PHE A 66 2.41 -6.87 1.03
C PHE A 66 3.35 -6.55 2.18
N VAL A 67 3.42 -7.41 3.20
CA VAL A 67 4.29 -7.19 4.36
C VAL A 67 5.76 -7.29 3.98
N MET A 68 6.14 -8.26 3.13
CA MET A 68 7.54 -8.39 2.68
C MET A 68 7.97 -7.21 1.81
N SER A 69 7.11 -6.73 0.91
CA SER A 69 7.35 -5.52 0.12
C SER A 69 7.58 -4.32 1.02
N MET A 70 6.63 -4.04 1.94
CA MET A 70 6.71 -2.89 2.83
C MET A 70 7.89 -2.99 3.81
N TYR A 71 8.17 -4.18 4.35
CA TYR A 71 9.31 -4.40 5.24
C TYR A 71 10.64 -4.15 4.52
N SER A 72 10.76 -4.55 3.24
CA SER A 72 11.97 -4.30 2.45
C SER A 72 12.20 -2.81 2.22
N LEU A 73 11.14 -2.05 1.89
CA LEU A 73 11.20 -0.60 1.76
C LEU A 73 11.65 0.06 3.06
N LEU A 74 11.06 -0.33 4.20
CA LEU A 74 11.41 0.22 5.52
C LEU A 74 12.78 -0.19 6.05
N ARG A 75 13.48 -1.11 5.38
CA ARG A 75 14.88 -1.44 5.67
C ARG A 75 15.85 -0.56 4.89
N GLU A 76 15.53 -0.22 3.65
CA GLU A 76 16.37 0.66 2.82
C GLU A 76 16.10 2.15 3.08
N ASN A 77 14.84 2.51 3.31
CA ASN A 77 14.40 3.88 3.52
C ASN A 77 13.63 3.99 4.84
N HIS A 78 14.21 4.72 5.81
CA HIS A 78 13.59 4.94 7.11
C HIS A 78 12.41 5.92 7.06
N ASP A 79 12.39 6.81 6.06
CA ASP A 79 11.42 7.88 5.90
C ASP A 79 10.81 7.85 4.48
N PRO A 80 10.10 6.76 4.11
CA PRO A 80 9.56 6.61 2.77
C PRO A 80 8.49 7.66 2.47
N SER A 81 8.47 8.17 1.25
CA SER A 81 7.37 8.99 0.75
C SER A 81 6.13 8.14 0.46
N VAL A 82 5.00 8.79 0.23
CA VAL A 82 3.76 8.11 -0.19
C VAL A 82 3.94 7.39 -1.53
N ALA A 83 4.66 8.00 -2.46
CA ALA A 83 4.97 7.41 -3.76
C ALA A 83 5.84 6.15 -3.61
N ASP A 84 6.89 6.20 -2.77
CA ASP A 84 7.74 5.02 -2.53
C ASP A 84 6.95 3.82 -1.99
N ILE A 85 5.93 4.09 -1.18
CA ILE A 85 5.04 3.05 -0.63
C ILE A 85 4.16 2.44 -1.72
N GLU A 86 3.59 3.27 -2.58
CA GLU A 86 2.76 2.82 -3.71
C GLU A 86 3.57 1.95 -4.67
N ASP A 87 4.77 2.42 -5.05
CA ASP A 87 5.70 1.70 -5.91
C ASP A 87 6.11 0.35 -5.29
N ALA A 88 6.40 0.33 -3.98
CA ALA A 88 6.81 -0.90 -3.29
C ALA A 88 5.73 -1.99 -3.30
N ILE A 89 4.45 -1.62 -3.38
CA ILE A 89 3.33 -2.56 -3.30
C ILE A 89 2.60 -2.76 -4.63
N GLU A 90 2.96 -2.04 -5.69
CA GLU A 90 2.32 -2.10 -7.02
C GLU A 90 2.22 -3.54 -7.54
N GLY A 91 3.25 -4.36 -7.32
CA GLY A 91 3.29 -5.76 -7.72
C GLY A 91 2.45 -6.74 -6.89
N ASN A 92 1.78 -6.27 -5.82
CA ASN A 92 1.02 -7.15 -4.92
C ASN A 92 -0.48 -7.10 -5.22
N MET A 93 -1.06 -8.26 -5.53
CA MET A 93 -2.47 -8.40 -5.88
C MET A 93 -3.36 -8.75 -4.69
N CYS A 94 -4.43 -7.97 -4.44
CA CYS A 94 -5.44 -8.29 -3.43
C CYS A 94 -6.86 -8.31 -4.00
N ARG A 95 -7.52 -9.48 -3.98
CA ARG A 95 -8.93 -9.60 -4.35
C ARG A 95 -9.89 -9.30 -3.20
N CYS A 96 -9.40 -9.37 -1.97
CA CYS A 96 -10.21 -9.41 -0.78
C CYS A 96 -10.04 -8.19 0.12
N SER A 97 -9.53 -7.02 -0.25
CA SER A 97 -9.57 -5.85 0.66
C SER A 97 -10.08 -4.60 -0.03
N GLY A 98 -9.88 -4.53 -1.36
CA GLY A 98 -10.13 -3.32 -2.14
C GLY A 98 -9.01 -2.29 -2.01
N TYR A 99 -7.81 -2.69 -1.54
CA TYR A 99 -6.58 -1.89 -1.40
C TYR A 99 -6.61 -0.69 -0.45
N ARG A 100 -7.70 0.08 -0.42
CA ARG A 100 -7.84 1.27 0.44
C ARG A 100 -7.37 1.05 1.90
N PRO A 101 -7.81 0.01 2.63
CA PRO A 101 -7.34 -0.21 4.00
C PRO A 101 -5.86 -0.62 4.09
N ILE A 102 -5.28 -1.23 3.04
CA ILE A 102 -3.85 -1.57 2.98
C ILE A 102 -3.02 -0.29 2.81
N LEU A 103 -3.41 0.57 1.86
CA LEU A 103 -2.76 1.85 1.60
C LEU A 103 -2.83 2.77 2.83
N GLU A 104 -4.02 2.95 3.42
CA GLU A 104 -4.20 3.72 4.66
C GLU A 104 -3.32 3.21 5.81
N THR A 105 -3.06 1.90 5.84
CA THR A 105 -2.15 1.30 6.82
C THR A 105 -0.71 1.71 6.55
N PHE A 106 -0.24 1.53 5.31
CA PHE A 106 1.16 1.76 4.99
C PHE A 106 1.53 3.24 4.97
N TYR A 107 0.62 4.12 4.58
CA TYR A 107 0.87 5.55 4.64
C TYR A 107 1.19 6.05 6.06
N LYS A 108 0.72 5.38 7.13
CA LYS A 108 1.13 5.72 8.51
C LYS A 108 2.64 5.61 8.77
N PHE A 109 3.37 4.89 7.92
CA PHE A 109 4.83 4.73 7.99
C PHE A 109 5.56 5.77 7.14
N SER A 110 4.86 6.64 6.41
CA SER A 110 5.44 7.79 5.73
C SER A 110 5.37 9.02 6.63
N PRO A 111 6.50 9.70 6.93
CA PRO A 111 6.48 10.95 7.71
C PRO A 111 5.71 12.06 7.01
N SER A 112 5.74 12.08 5.68
CA SER A 112 5.04 13.05 4.84
C SER A 112 3.52 12.87 4.86
N TYR A 113 3.04 11.67 5.21
CA TYR A 113 1.62 11.39 5.31
C TYR A 113 1.05 11.96 6.62
N LYS A 114 0.71 13.24 6.58
CA LYS A 114 -0.35 13.76 7.43
C LYS A 114 -1.62 13.14 6.90
N SER A 115 -2.27 12.23 7.64
CA SER A 115 -3.64 11.86 7.27
C SER A 115 -4.40 13.16 7.11
N SER A 116 -4.79 13.50 5.89
CA SER A 116 -5.47 14.74 5.52
C SER A 116 -6.92 14.66 5.98
N VAL A 117 -7.09 14.37 7.26
CA VAL A 117 -8.33 14.42 7.98
C VAL A 117 -8.25 15.79 8.65
N THR A 118 -8.33 16.85 7.83
CA THR A 118 -8.49 18.22 8.32
C THR A 118 -9.83 18.23 9.03
N LEU A 119 -9.81 18.21 10.36
CA LEU A 119 -11.01 18.19 11.19
C LEU A 119 -12.04 19.17 10.62
N CYS A 120 -13.13 18.62 10.07
CA CYS A 120 -14.30 19.43 9.78
C CYS A 120 -14.70 20.17 11.06
N ASN A 121 -15.13 21.43 10.93
CA ASN A 121 -15.48 22.32 12.05
C ASN A 121 -16.52 21.72 13.04
N GLY A 122 -17.19 20.61 12.69
CA GLY A 122 -18.13 19.89 13.56
C GLY A 122 -17.58 18.64 14.27
N CYS A 123 -16.34 18.22 14.01
CA CYS A 123 -15.77 16.98 14.58
C CYS A 123 -14.80 17.29 15.73
N LYS A 124 -15.03 16.68 16.91
CA LYS A 124 -14.21 16.94 18.12
C LYS A 124 -12.89 16.18 18.12
N ASN A 125 -12.78 15.10 17.37
CA ASN A 125 -11.56 14.30 17.27
C ASN A 125 -11.48 13.55 15.92
N ARG A 126 -10.29 12.99 15.66
CA ARG A 126 -9.96 12.29 14.41
C ARG A 126 -10.84 11.06 14.19
N ASP A 127 -11.13 10.27 15.21
CA ASP A 127 -11.99 9.07 15.10
C ASP A 127 -13.44 9.41 14.71
N GLN A 128 -13.97 10.51 15.24
CA GLN A 128 -15.26 11.06 14.85
C GLN A 128 -15.22 11.60 13.41
N HIS A 129 -14.11 12.23 13.02
CA HIS A 129 -13.96 12.79 11.67
C HIS A 129 -13.80 11.70 10.59
N LEU A 130 -13.07 10.61 10.84
CA LEU A 130 -12.99 9.46 9.93
C LEU A 130 -14.36 8.81 9.65
N LYS A 131 -15.27 8.83 10.64
CA LYS A 131 -16.65 8.37 10.45
C LYS A 131 -17.47 9.33 9.60
N CYS A 132 -17.16 10.62 9.66
CA CYS A 132 -17.84 11.68 8.91
C CYS A 132 -17.40 11.70 7.43
N THR A 133 -16.09 11.56 7.16
CA THR A 133 -15.55 11.55 5.79
C THR A 133 -15.96 10.32 4.98
N ARG A 134 -16.24 9.19 5.64
CA ARG A 134 -16.86 8.01 5.00
C ARG A 134 -18.20 8.30 4.30
N ASN A 135 -18.87 9.40 4.64
CA ASN A 135 -20.09 9.88 3.97
C ASN A 135 -19.81 10.94 2.89
N ASP A 136 -18.67 11.64 2.93
CA ASP A 136 -18.30 12.66 1.93
C ASP A 136 -17.65 12.04 0.69
N ASP A 137 -16.85 10.97 0.82
CA ASP A 137 -16.29 10.28 -0.34
C ASP A 137 -17.37 9.70 -1.25
N ARG A 138 -18.49 9.21 -0.67
CA ARG A 138 -19.67 8.79 -1.46
C ARG A 138 -20.35 9.95 -2.18
N ARG A 139 -20.26 11.18 -1.65
CA ARG A 139 -20.83 12.38 -2.30
C ARG A 139 -19.92 12.93 -3.38
N LEU A 140 -18.61 12.82 -3.25
CA LEU A 140 -17.64 13.17 -4.29
C LEU A 140 -17.65 12.14 -5.43
N GLU A 141 -17.66 10.84 -5.11
CA GLU A 141 -17.86 9.77 -6.11
C GLU A 141 -19.24 9.90 -6.80
N ALA A 142 -20.32 10.21 -6.06
CA ALA A 142 -21.64 10.45 -6.66
C ALA A 142 -21.73 11.77 -7.47
N ARG A 143 -20.98 12.81 -7.11
CA ARG A 143 -20.87 14.04 -7.90
C ARG A 143 -20.06 13.81 -9.18
N ASN A 144 -18.99 13.02 -9.12
CA ASN A 144 -18.17 12.69 -10.28
C ASN A 144 -18.88 11.70 -11.23
N MET A 145 -19.70 10.78 -10.71
CA MET A 145 -20.59 9.95 -11.54
C MET A 145 -21.74 10.75 -12.19
N ALA A 146 -22.17 11.86 -11.58
CA ALA A 146 -23.18 12.75 -12.18
C ALA A 146 -22.62 13.65 -13.30
N SER A 147 -21.31 13.88 -13.33
CA SER A 147 -20.65 14.65 -14.40
C SER A 147 -20.25 13.85 -15.64
N GLU A 148 -20.25 12.51 -15.57
CA GLU A 148 -19.90 11.65 -16.72
C GLU A 148 -21.10 11.24 -17.59
N HIS A 149 -22.33 11.63 -17.23
CA HIS A 149 -23.52 11.41 -18.07
C HIS A 149 -23.84 12.57 -19.04
N HIS A 150 -22.84 13.37 -19.42
CA HIS A 150 -23.02 14.45 -20.40
C HIS A 150 -22.09 14.36 -21.62
N CYS A 151 -21.81 13.16 -22.11
CA CYS A 151 -21.32 12.98 -23.48
C CYS A 151 -21.53 11.54 -23.95
N SER A 152 -22.68 11.25 -24.58
CA SER A 152 -22.88 10.21 -25.61
C SER A 152 -24.38 10.08 -25.96
N SER A 153 -24.93 11.04 -26.72
CA SER A 153 -26.07 10.81 -27.66
C SER A 153 -26.60 12.15 -28.18
N ASP A 154 -26.10 12.60 -29.33
CA ASP A 154 -26.89 13.29 -30.37
C ASP A 154 -25.95 13.77 -31.48
N SER A 155 -25.47 12.84 -32.30
CA SER A 155 -24.92 13.13 -33.63
C SER A 155 -25.48 12.17 -34.67
N GLU A 156 -26.79 11.92 -34.65
CA GLU A 156 -27.52 11.36 -35.79
C GLU A 156 -28.92 11.97 -35.82
N ARG A 157 -29.07 13.11 -36.50
CA ARG A 157 -30.34 13.66 -36.99
C ARG A 157 -30.06 14.71 -38.07
N ASN A 158 -29.85 14.23 -39.30
CA ASN A 158 -30.31 14.80 -40.58
C ASN A 158 -29.44 14.31 -41.75
N VAL A 159 -29.79 13.15 -42.31
CA VAL A 159 -29.69 12.91 -43.76
C VAL A 159 -30.90 12.03 -44.14
N SER A 160 -31.71 12.55 -45.07
CA SER A 160 -32.90 11.96 -45.73
C SER A 160 -34.17 11.76 -44.90
#